data_AF-A0A9E6W398-F1
#
_entry.id   AF-A0A9E6W398-F1
#
_cell.length_a   1.000
_cell.length_b   1.000
_cell.length_c   1.000
_cell.angle_alpha   90.00
_cell.angle_beta   90.00
_cell.angle_gamma   90.00
#
_symmetry.space_group_name_H-M   'P 1'
#
loop_
_entity.id
_entity.type
_entity.pdbx_description
1 polymer ?
#
loop_
_entity_poly.entity_id
_entity_poly.type
_entity_poly.pdbx_seq_one_letter_code
_entity_poly.pdbx_strand_id
1 'polypeptide(L)'
;MKKPLVTSIVHLGLIIAAVTYNYYMQVFCVPSLWATILLIGIAVFLVTKPWHPCTKFRVWQGIVDAFIALTSLYCILFLAEVNFWGLIMAFTGLGLLVYVPHYFLLYTLWPYFKRNVQSVQAKSFKITILILGLFCLAVITDYTYESFRIKMALADKSKPYPTTWMAEKITGMHFKYHTQLDYYDGWRPPIHEPLLVLGYQLNGFRDPMDLSLKERLSLYRQHFAGEPFKLECSCALDGSWAYHGDGLWN
;
A
#
# COMPACT_ATOMS: atom_id res chain seq x y z
N MET A 1 4.10 -31.36 -3.12
CA MET A 1 3.48 -30.19 -2.44
C MET A 1 2.55 -30.72 -1.35
N LYS A 2 2.43 -30.02 -0.21
CA LYS A 2 1.43 -30.33 0.83
C LYS A 2 0.04 -30.51 0.20
N LYS A 3 -0.85 -31.23 0.87
CA LYS A 3 -2.26 -31.40 0.47
C LYS A 3 -2.83 -30.01 0.08
N PRO A 4 -3.31 -29.78 -1.17
CA PRO A 4 -3.76 -28.49 -1.67
C PRO A 4 -4.68 -27.75 -0.69
N LEU A 5 -5.63 -28.49 -0.11
CA LEU A 5 -6.55 -28.04 0.93
C LEU A 5 -5.84 -27.38 2.12
N VAL A 6 -4.80 -28.01 2.67
CA VAL A 6 -4.08 -27.48 3.83
C VAL A 6 -3.42 -26.15 3.49
N THR A 7 -2.81 -26.05 2.31
CA THR A 7 -2.17 -24.80 1.86
C THR A 7 -3.20 -23.68 1.69
N SER A 8 -4.35 -23.98 1.07
CA SER A 8 -5.43 -23.01 0.91
C SER A 8 -6.03 -22.54 2.23
N ILE A 9 -6.24 -23.46 3.19
CA ILE A 9 -6.72 -23.13 4.54
C ILE A 9 -5.71 -22.21 5.25
N VAL A 10 -4.41 -22.52 5.17
CA VAL A 10 -3.37 -21.67 5.76
C VAL A 10 -3.39 -20.27 5.14
N HIS A 11 -3.43 -20.17 3.81
CA HIS A 11 -3.49 -18.87 3.12
C HIS A 11 -4.73 -18.07 3.53
N LEU A 12 -5.89 -18.71 3.52
CA LEU A 12 -7.15 -18.06 3.90
C LEU A 12 -7.12 -17.59 5.36
N GLY A 13 -6.62 -18.44 6.28
CA GLY A 13 -6.48 -18.10 7.69
C GLY A 13 -5.54 -16.90 7.91
N LEU A 14 -4.40 -16.86 7.22
CA LEU A 14 -3.45 -15.73 7.30
C LEU A 14 -4.05 -14.44 6.73
N ILE A 15 -4.78 -14.52 5.61
CA ILE A 15 -5.46 -13.36 5.00
C ILE A 15 -6.54 -12.82 5.93
N ILE A 16 -7.41 -13.70 6.45
CA ILE A 16 -8.46 -13.30 7.40
C ILE A 16 -7.83 -12.67 8.64
N ALA A 17 -6.82 -13.31 9.23
CA ALA A 17 -6.14 -12.77 10.39
C ALA A 17 -5.52 -11.39 10.10
N ALA A 18 -4.80 -11.23 8.99
CA ALA A 18 -4.20 -9.94 8.62
C ALA A 18 -5.26 -8.84 8.42
N VAL A 19 -6.36 -9.13 7.73
CA VAL A 19 -7.47 -8.18 7.50
C VAL A 19 -8.16 -7.82 8.81
N THR A 20 -8.52 -8.81 9.62
CA THR A 20 -9.20 -8.59 10.91
C THR A 20 -8.32 -7.79 11.85
N TYR A 21 -7.05 -8.14 12.01
CA TYR A 21 -6.14 -7.40 12.88
C TYR A 21 -5.85 -5.99 12.36
N ASN A 22 -5.74 -5.83 11.03
CA ASN A 22 -5.61 -4.51 10.43
C ASN A 22 -6.80 -3.61 10.78
N TYR A 23 -8.02 -4.15 10.71
CA TYR A 23 -9.24 -3.44 11.04
C TYR A 23 -9.32 -3.02 12.52
N TYR A 24 -8.77 -3.82 13.44
CA TYR A 24 -8.79 -3.51 14.87
C TYR A 24 -7.64 -2.61 15.32
N MET A 25 -6.40 -2.92 14.96
CA MET A 25 -5.18 -2.36 15.57
C MET A 25 -4.23 -1.66 14.56
N GLN A 26 -4.62 -1.49 13.30
CA GLN A 26 -3.76 -0.93 12.22
C GLN A 26 -2.37 -1.58 12.14
N VAL A 27 -2.33 -2.85 11.75
CA VAL A 27 -1.05 -3.54 11.43
C VAL A 27 -0.48 -3.05 10.09
N PHE A 28 -1.37 -2.70 9.17
CA PHE A 28 -1.15 -2.03 7.90
C PHE A 28 -2.04 -0.78 7.87
N CYS A 29 -2.26 -0.15 6.72
CA CYS A 29 -3.22 0.96 6.59
C CYS A 29 -4.42 0.54 5.72
N VAL A 30 -5.55 1.27 5.76
CA VAL A 30 -6.70 0.99 4.90
C VAL A 30 -6.35 1.34 3.45
N PRO A 31 -6.28 0.36 2.53
CA PRO A 31 -5.89 0.63 1.15
C PRO A 31 -6.93 1.48 0.41
N SER A 32 -6.49 2.28 -0.56
CA SER A 32 -7.38 2.92 -1.50
C SER A 32 -8.18 1.87 -2.30
N LEU A 33 -9.28 2.29 -2.95
CA LEU A 33 -10.22 1.38 -3.58
C LEU A 33 -9.56 0.45 -4.61
N TRP A 34 -8.69 0.98 -5.47
CA TRP A 34 -8.01 0.18 -6.49
C TRP A 34 -7.07 -0.85 -5.85
N ALA A 35 -6.36 -0.47 -4.79
CA ALA A 35 -5.47 -1.34 -4.06
C ALA A 35 -6.26 -2.44 -3.32
N THR A 36 -7.44 -2.11 -2.79
CA THR A 36 -8.38 -3.07 -2.21
C THR A 36 -8.80 -4.13 -3.24
N ILE A 37 -9.20 -3.70 -4.44
CA ILE A 37 -9.59 -4.62 -5.53
C ILE A 37 -8.43 -5.54 -5.92
N LEU A 38 -7.21 -5.00 -6.05
CA LEU A 38 -6.01 -5.78 -6.33
C LEU A 38 -5.74 -6.82 -5.23
N LEU A 39 -5.82 -6.42 -3.96
CA LEU A 39 -5.61 -7.31 -2.82
C LEU A 39 -6.65 -8.44 -2.76
N ILE A 40 -7.92 -8.15 -3.06
CA ILE A 40 -8.98 -9.17 -3.16
C ILE A 40 -8.63 -10.18 -4.27
N GLY A 41 -8.22 -9.70 -5.45
CA GLY A 41 -7.80 -10.57 -6.56
C GLY A 41 -6.61 -11.47 -6.19
N ILE A 42 -5.59 -10.89 -5.53
CA ILE A 42 -4.44 -11.62 -4.99
C ILE A 42 -4.87 -12.67 -3.97
N ALA A 43 -5.75 -12.32 -3.03
CA ALA A 43 -6.24 -13.21 -1.99
C ALA A 43 -6.96 -14.42 -2.59
N VAL A 44 -7.89 -14.19 -3.53
CA VAL A 44 -8.61 -15.25 -4.24
C VAL A 44 -7.61 -16.16 -4.98
N PHE A 45 -6.63 -15.59 -5.67
CA PHE A 45 -5.63 -16.38 -6.37
C PHE A 45 -4.75 -17.20 -5.41
N LEU A 46 -4.26 -16.62 -4.31
CA LEU A 46 -3.44 -17.34 -3.32
C LEU A 46 -4.20 -18.53 -2.72
N VAL A 47 -5.49 -18.38 -2.42
CA VAL A 47 -6.31 -19.45 -1.86
C VAL A 47 -6.58 -20.55 -2.89
N THR A 48 -6.81 -20.20 -4.15
CA THR A 48 -7.17 -21.16 -5.21
C THR A 48 -5.99 -21.79 -5.93
N LYS A 49 -4.82 -21.13 -5.99
CA LYS A 49 -3.59 -21.59 -6.68
C LYS A 49 -3.20 -23.04 -6.33
N PRO A 50 -3.24 -23.51 -5.06
CA PRO A 50 -2.87 -24.89 -4.74
C PRO A 50 -3.70 -25.96 -5.46
N TRP A 51 -4.94 -25.64 -5.85
CA TRP A 51 -5.87 -26.53 -6.55
C TRP A 51 -5.69 -26.54 -8.06
N HIS A 52 -5.02 -25.53 -8.60
CA HIS A 52 -4.84 -25.33 -10.02
C HIS A 52 -3.36 -25.31 -10.38
N PRO A 53 -2.66 -26.47 -10.37
CA PRO A 53 -1.33 -26.61 -10.98
C PRO A 53 -1.38 -26.48 -12.52
N CYS A 54 -2.47 -25.92 -13.06
CA CYS A 54 -2.87 -26.00 -14.45
C CYS A 54 -1.89 -25.29 -15.38
N THR A 55 -1.28 -26.11 -16.23
CA THR A 55 -0.42 -25.71 -17.36
C THR A 55 -1.11 -24.86 -18.43
N LYS A 56 -2.42 -24.62 -18.35
CA LYS A 56 -3.17 -23.83 -19.35
C LYS A 56 -3.10 -22.32 -19.12
N PHE A 57 -2.91 -21.87 -17.88
CA PHE A 57 -2.95 -20.45 -17.51
C PHE A 57 -1.58 -19.88 -17.11
N ARG A 58 -0.49 -20.44 -17.65
CA ARG A 58 0.90 -20.11 -17.27
C ARG A 58 1.21 -18.61 -17.36
N VAL A 59 0.71 -17.94 -18.39
CA VAL A 59 0.91 -16.49 -18.59
C VAL A 59 0.24 -15.71 -17.46
N TRP A 60 -1.04 -15.98 -17.20
CA TRP A 60 -1.79 -15.34 -16.12
C TRP A 60 -1.20 -15.64 -14.74
N GLN A 61 -0.77 -16.88 -14.50
CA GLN A 61 -0.08 -17.24 -13.26
C GLN A 61 1.20 -16.43 -13.08
N GLY A 62 2.01 -16.26 -14.13
CA GLY A 62 3.22 -15.43 -14.07
C GLY A 62 2.92 -13.96 -13.79
N ILE A 63 1.87 -13.41 -14.41
CA ILE A 63 1.41 -12.03 -14.17
C ILE A 63 0.98 -11.87 -12.70
N VAL A 64 0.08 -12.72 -12.19
CA VAL A 64 -0.44 -12.61 -10.83
C VAL A 64 0.66 -12.88 -9.79
N ASP A 65 1.56 -13.83 -10.04
CA ASP A 65 2.73 -14.07 -9.19
C ASP A 65 3.63 -12.82 -9.09
N ALA A 66 3.77 -12.05 -10.18
CA ALA A 66 4.53 -10.79 -10.14
C ALA A 66 3.82 -9.73 -9.27
N PHE A 67 2.49 -9.61 -9.39
CA PHE A 67 1.71 -8.72 -8.50
C PHE A 67 1.84 -9.14 -7.04
N ILE A 68 1.71 -10.44 -6.72
CA ILE A 68 1.88 -10.94 -5.35
C ILE A 68 3.26 -10.60 -4.82
N ALA A 69 4.31 -10.86 -5.59
CA ALA A 69 5.68 -10.60 -5.18
C ALA A 69 5.93 -9.11 -4.93
N LEU A 70 5.49 -8.22 -5.83
CA LEU A 70 5.70 -6.79 -5.70
C LEU A 70 4.83 -6.16 -4.60
N THR A 71 3.57 -6.56 -4.47
CA THR A 71 2.71 -6.11 -3.35
C THR A 71 3.27 -6.58 -2.02
N SER A 72 3.73 -7.83 -1.93
CA SER A 72 4.36 -8.34 -0.70
C SER A 72 5.64 -7.58 -0.39
N LEU A 73 6.51 -7.35 -1.37
CA LEU A 73 7.73 -6.55 -1.21
C LEU A 73 7.41 -5.12 -0.77
N TYR A 74 6.42 -4.49 -1.40
CA TYR A 74 5.95 -3.16 -1.02
C TYR A 74 5.49 -3.13 0.44
N CYS A 75 4.66 -4.07 0.87
CA CYS A 75 4.22 -4.17 2.27
C CYS A 75 5.41 -4.35 3.22
N ILE A 76 6.39 -5.19 2.89
CA ILE A 76 7.60 -5.36 3.70
C ILE A 76 8.35 -4.04 3.83
N LEU A 77 8.58 -3.32 2.72
CA LEU A 77 9.27 -2.04 2.74
C LEU A 77 8.50 -0.97 3.51
N PHE A 78 7.17 -0.91 3.36
CA PHE A 78 6.31 0.03 4.06
C PHE A 78 6.29 -0.21 5.58
N LEU A 79 6.26 -1.48 6.00
CA LEU A 79 6.34 -1.84 7.41
C LEU A 79 7.69 -1.44 8.04
N ALA A 80 8.76 -1.25 7.25
CA ALA A 80 10.06 -0.76 7.69
C ALA A 80 10.51 -1.33 9.05
N GLU A 81 10.60 -0.49 10.09
CA GLU A 81 11.04 -0.85 11.45
C GLU A 81 10.10 -1.84 12.16
N VAL A 82 8.83 -1.91 11.77
CA VAL A 82 7.87 -2.88 12.32
C VAL A 82 8.27 -4.30 12.02
N ASN A 83 8.98 -4.53 10.92
CA ASN A 83 9.51 -5.86 10.64
C ASN A 83 10.49 -6.32 11.72
N PHE A 84 11.21 -5.40 12.36
CA PHE A 84 12.09 -5.71 13.48
C PHE A 84 11.30 -5.91 14.77
N TRP A 85 10.38 -4.99 15.09
CA TRP A 85 9.51 -5.12 16.26
C TRP A 85 8.62 -6.35 16.21
N GLY A 86 8.21 -6.79 15.03
CA GLY A 86 7.45 -8.02 14.79
C GLY A 86 8.19 -9.26 15.30
N LEU A 87 9.52 -9.28 15.27
CA LEU A 87 10.30 -10.39 15.82
C LEU A 87 10.16 -10.45 17.34
N ILE A 88 10.27 -9.29 18.00
CA ILE A 88 10.14 -9.15 19.44
C ILE A 88 8.70 -9.47 19.87
N MET A 89 7.71 -9.00 19.11
CA MET A 89 6.29 -9.26 19.34
C MET A 89 5.84 -10.66 18.88
N ALA A 90 6.71 -11.47 18.28
CA ALA A 90 6.33 -12.81 17.82
C ALA A 90 5.84 -13.69 18.98
N PHE A 91 6.37 -13.47 20.19
CA PHE A 91 5.96 -14.18 21.41
C PHE A 91 4.52 -13.91 21.83
N THR A 92 3.92 -12.78 21.41
CA THR A 92 2.50 -12.47 21.66
C THR A 92 1.59 -12.96 20.54
N GLY A 93 2.14 -13.59 19.50
CA GLY A 93 1.43 -14.01 18.29
C GLY A 93 1.15 -12.87 17.31
N LEU A 94 1.02 -11.62 17.78
CA LEU A 94 0.78 -10.43 16.95
C LEU A 94 1.94 -10.16 15.99
N GLY A 95 3.17 -10.34 16.45
CA GLY A 95 4.36 -10.16 15.63
C GLY A 95 4.45 -11.11 14.43
N LEU A 96 3.73 -12.25 14.46
CA LEU A 96 3.70 -13.17 13.32
C LEU A 96 2.93 -12.61 12.12
N LEU A 97 1.97 -11.72 12.33
CA LEU A 97 1.16 -11.14 11.24
C LEU A 97 1.96 -10.16 10.37
N VAL A 98 2.95 -9.48 10.96
CA VAL A 98 3.93 -8.64 10.27
C VAL A 98 4.70 -9.44 9.21
N TYR A 99 4.86 -10.75 9.41
CA TYR A 99 5.56 -11.64 8.48
C TYR A 99 4.66 -12.32 7.43
N VAL A 100 3.36 -12.03 7.39
CA VAL A 100 2.47 -12.53 6.34
C VAL A 100 2.93 -12.13 4.93
N PRO A 101 3.33 -10.87 4.66
CA PRO A 101 3.90 -10.49 3.37
C PRO A 101 5.19 -11.25 3.04
N HIS A 102 6.06 -11.48 4.01
CA HIS A 102 7.29 -12.26 3.84
C HIS A 102 6.98 -13.70 3.41
N TYR A 103 6.01 -14.33 4.08
CA TYR A 103 5.55 -15.66 3.74
C TYR A 103 5.04 -15.73 2.30
N PHE A 104 4.15 -14.81 1.88
CA PHE A 104 3.61 -14.82 0.52
C PHE A 104 4.67 -14.49 -0.55
N LEU A 105 5.63 -13.62 -0.24
CA LEU A 105 6.76 -13.34 -1.12
C LEU A 105 7.60 -14.61 -1.33
N LEU A 106 8.02 -15.27 -0.26
CA LEU A 106 8.81 -16.49 -0.34
C LEU A 106 8.02 -17.63 -1.01
N TYR A 107 6.76 -17.82 -0.65
CA TYR A 107 5.88 -18.82 -1.26
C TYR A 107 5.80 -18.63 -2.79
N THR A 108 5.75 -17.38 -3.24
CA THR A 108 5.64 -17.03 -4.66
C THR A 108 6.96 -17.18 -5.41
N LEU A 109 8.08 -16.72 -4.82
CA LEU A 109 9.39 -16.74 -5.48
C LEU A 109 10.08 -18.11 -5.43
N TRP A 110 9.80 -18.93 -4.42
CA TRP A 110 10.50 -20.19 -4.21
C TRP A 110 10.45 -21.16 -5.42
N PRO A 111 9.32 -21.35 -6.11
CA PRO A 111 9.28 -22.16 -7.34
C PRO A 111 10.17 -21.62 -8.46
N TYR A 112 10.33 -20.29 -8.56
CA TYR A 112 11.18 -19.66 -9.57
C TYR A 112 12.66 -19.91 -9.29
N PHE A 113 13.09 -19.82 -8.02
CA PHE A 113 14.46 -20.14 -7.62
C PHE A 113 14.82 -21.61 -7.83
N LYS A 114 13.89 -22.53 -7.52
CA LYS A 114 14.08 -23.96 -7.78
C LYS A 114 13.96 -24.36 -9.24
N ARG A 115 13.70 -23.41 -10.16
CA ARG A 115 13.45 -23.65 -11.59
C ARG A 115 12.32 -24.66 -11.83
N ASN A 116 11.36 -24.72 -10.90
CA ASN A 116 10.19 -25.59 -10.96
C ASN A 116 9.01 -24.93 -11.71
N VAL A 117 9.24 -23.75 -12.29
CA VAL A 117 8.27 -23.01 -13.11
C VAL A 117 8.56 -23.22 -14.58
N GLN A 118 7.51 -23.21 -15.38
CA GLN A 118 7.64 -23.35 -16.83
C GLN A 118 8.17 -22.05 -17.46
N SER A 119 8.92 -22.17 -18.56
CA SER A 119 9.59 -21.03 -19.22
C SER A 119 8.63 -19.88 -19.57
N VAL A 120 7.42 -20.19 -20.02
CA VAL A 120 6.38 -19.20 -20.36
C VAL A 120 5.90 -18.43 -19.12
N GLN A 121 5.70 -19.12 -17.99
CA GLN A 121 5.34 -18.50 -16.72
C GLN A 121 6.48 -17.62 -16.20
N ALA A 122 7.72 -18.11 -16.28
CA ALA A 122 8.90 -17.34 -15.90
C ALA A 122 9.07 -16.07 -16.75
N LYS A 123 8.83 -16.17 -18.06
CA LYS A 123 8.93 -15.03 -18.99
C LYS A 123 7.85 -13.99 -18.72
N SER A 124 6.59 -14.41 -18.57
CA SER A 124 5.49 -13.50 -18.23
C SER A 124 5.73 -12.79 -16.89
N PHE A 125 6.14 -13.51 -15.85
CA PHE A 125 6.52 -12.92 -14.56
C PHE A 125 7.60 -11.82 -14.71
N LYS A 126 8.70 -12.11 -15.42
CA LYS A 126 9.78 -11.13 -15.64
C LYS A 126 9.32 -9.90 -16.42
N ILE A 127 8.53 -10.12 -17.48
CA ILE A 127 7.97 -9.03 -18.29
C ILE A 127 7.04 -8.17 -17.44
N THR A 128 6.18 -8.77 -16.62
CA THR A 128 5.29 -8.04 -15.72
C THR A 128 6.08 -7.23 -14.68
N ILE A 129 7.13 -7.78 -14.07
CA ILE A 129 8.02 -7.01 -13.18
C ILE A 129 8.64 -5.82 -13.91
N LEU A 130 9.13 -6.01 -15.14
CA LEU A 130 9.71 -4.92 -15.92
C LEU A 130 8.68 -3.82 -16.22
N ILE A 131 7.48 -4.19 -16.66
CA ILE A 131 6.38 -3.23 -16.94
C ILE A 131 6.00 -2.48 -15.67
N LEU A 132 5.86 -3.17 -14.54
CA LEU A 132 5.52 -2.54 -13.26
C LEU A 132 6.67 -1.66 -12.75
N GLY A 133 7.92 -2.03 -12.98
CA GLY A 133 9.07 -1.18 -12.69
C GLY A 133 9.07 0.12 -13.51
N LEU A 134 8.76 0.05 -14.81
CA LEU A 134 8.59 1.23 -15.66
C LEU A 134 7.40 2.09 -15.20
N PHE A 135 6.31 1.45 -14.78
CA PHE A 135 5.15 2.15 -14.21
C PHE A 135 5.52 2.88 -12.92
N CYS A 136 6.28 2.26 -12.00
CA CYS A 136 6.79 2.93 -10.81
C CYS A 136 7.66 4.15 -11.17
N LEU A 137 8.52 4.06 -12.18
CA LEU A 137 9.30 5.21 -12.65
C LEU A 137 8.42 6.36 -13.15
N ALA A 138 7.34 6.04 -13.86
CA ALA A 138 6.37 7.05 -14.30
C ALA A 138 5.68 7.72 -13.10
N VAL A 139 5.28 6.96 -12.08
CA VAL A 139 4.67 7.48 -10.84
C VAL A 139 5.64 8.39 -10.08
N ILE A 140 6.92 8.04 -9.98
CA ILE A 140 7.95 8.89 -9.35
C ILE A 140 8.13 10.20 -10.12
N THR A 141 8.13 10.12 -11.45
CA THR A 141 8.27 11.29 -12.32
C THR A 141 7.08 12.23 -12.13
N ASP A 142 5.86 11.69 -12.11
CA ASP A 142 4.63 12.44 -11.86
C ASP A 142 4.62 13.09 -10.47
N TYR A 143 4.95 12.32 -9.43
CA TYR A 143 5.10 12.85 -8.06
C TYR A 143 6.10 14.00 -7.99
N THR A 144 7.28 13.84 -8.62
CA THR A 144 8.34 14.86 -8.62
C THR A 144 7.89 16.11 -9.37
N TYR A 145 7.25 15.93 -10.52
CA TYR A 145 6.73 17.02 -11.33
C TYR A 145 5.65 17.81 -10.59
N GLU A 146 4.66 17.13 -10.00
CA GLU A 146 3.59 17.79 -9.26
C GLU A 146 4.08 18.42 -7.96
N SER A 147 5.03 17.78 -7.26
CA SER A 147 5.73 18.37 -6.12
C SER A 147 6.38 19.71 -6.46
N PHE A 148 7.04 19.80 -7.63
CA PHE A 148 7.66 21.03 -8.10
C PHE A 148 6.60 22.11 -8.42
N ARG A 149 5.52 21.75 -9.11
CA ARG A 149 4.44 22.68 -9.44
C ARG A 149 3.74 23.24 -8.20
N ILE A 150 3.48 22.40 -7.19
CA ILE A 150 2.93 22.81 -5.90
C ILE A 150 3.87 23.84 -5.25
N LYS A 151 5.17 23.53 -5.15
CA LYS A 151 6.17 24.47 -4.58
C LYS A 151 6.18 25.82 -5.31
N MET A 152 6.11 25.80 -6.64
CA MET A 152 6.03 27.04 -7.43
C MET A 152 4.76 27.84 -7.13
N ALA A 153 3.59 27.19 -7.05
CA ALA A 153 2.32 27.86 -6.75
C ALA A 153 2.27 28.42 -5.32
N LEU A 154 2.93 27.76 -4.36
CA LEU A 154 3.07 28.26 -3.00
C LEU A 154 4.03 29.46 -2.92
N ALA A 155 5.09 29.47 -3.72
CA ALA A 155 6.06 30.58 -3.76
C ALA A 155 5.57 31.80 -4.56
N ASP A 156 4.77 31.58 -5.61
CA ASP A 156 4.29 32.60 -6.53
C ASP A 156 2.79 32.41 -6.81
N LYS A 157 1.96 33.27 -6.19
CA LYS A 157 0.50 33.25 -6.32
C LYS A 157 -0.01 33.51 -7.75
N SER A 158 0.83 33.98 -8.67
CA SER A 158 0.45 34.10 -10.08
C SER A 158 0.45 32.76 -10.82
N LYS A 159 1.12 31.74 -10.27
CA LYS A 159 1.14 30.39 -10.85
C LYS A 159 -0.11 29.62 -10.43
N PRO A 160 -0.76 28.92 -11.36
CA PRO A 160 -1.94 28.13 -11.03
C PRO A 160 -1.54 26.94 -10.15
N TYR A 161 -2.30 26.71 -9.08
CA TYR A 161 -2.15 25.51 -8.27
C TYR A 161 -2.56 24.27 -9.09
N PRO A 162 -1.77 23.19 -9.09
CA PRO A 162 -2.12 21.98 -9.83
C PRO A 162 -3.31 21.24 -9.19
N THR A 163 -4.27 20.83 -10.02
CA THR A 163 -5.47 20.07 -9.61
C THR A 163 -5.49 18.66 -10.19
N THR A 164 -4.30 18.08 -10.46
CA THR A 164 -4.18 16.72 -10.97
C THR A 164 -4.41 15.70 -9.85
N TRP A 165 -4.58 14.42 -10.22
CA TRP A 165 -4.75 13.33 -9.26
C TRP A 165 -3.60 13.25 -8.26
N MET A 166 -2.35 13.30 -8.72
CA MET A 166 -1.18 13.24 -7.84
C MET A 166 -1.05 14.50 -6.97
N ALA A 167 -1.37 15.68 -7.51
CA ALA A 167 -1.37 16.91 -6.72
C ALA A 167 -2.40 16.86 -5.57
N GLU A 168 -3.58 16.27 -5.79
CA GLU A 168 -4.57 16.02 -4.73
C GLU A 168 -4.00 15.09 -3.65
N LYS A 169 -3.36 13.98 -4.05
CA LYS A 169 -2.73 13.04 -3.12
C LYS A 169 -1.62 13.69 -2.29
N ILE A 170 -0.72 14.43 -2.93
CA ILE A 170 0.37 15.16 -2.27
C ILE A 170 -0.21 16.18 -1.29
N THR A 171 -1.18 16.99 -1.73
CA THR A 171 -1.82 18.00 -0.87
C THR A 171 -2.50 17.33 0.32
N GLY A 172 -3.13 16.17 0.11
CA GLY A 172 -3.84 15.36 1.12
C GLY A 172 -2.96 14.55 2.08
N MET A 173 -1.64 14.58 1.96
CA MET A 173 -0.74 13.90 2.90
C MET A 173 -1.01 14.35 4.35
N HIS A 174 -0.77 13.46 5.31
CA HIS A 174 -0.86 13.69 6.76
C HIS A 174 -2.26 13.89 7.37
N PHE A 175 -3.31 14.18 6.57
CA PHE A 175 -4.69 14.23 7.08
C PHE A 175 -5.69 13.35 6.31
N LYS A 176 -5.44 13.08 5.02
CA LYS A 176 -6.24 12.15 4.19
C LYS A 176 -5.49 10.88 3.78
N TYR A 177 -4.18 10.98 3.46
CA TYR A 177 -3.37 9.84 3.01
C TYR A 177 -2.13 9.55 3.87
N HIS A 178 -1.98 8.29 4.29
CA HIS A 178 -0.84 7.77 5.06
C HIS A 178 0.31 7.53 4.12
N THR A 179 1.44 8.16 4.42
CA THR A 179 2.69 7.98 3.69
C THR A 179 3.70 7.13 4.46
N GLN A 180 3.51 7.01 5.77
CA GLN A 180 4.26 6.15 6.67
C GLN A 180 3.31 5.57 7.74
N LEU A 181 3.79 4.55 8.47
CA LEU A 181 3.15 4.13 9.71
C LEU A 181 3.36 5.21 10.76
N ASP A 182 2.28 5.84 11.17
CA ASP A 182 2.34 6.94 12.12
C ASP A 182 2.05 6.42 13.53
N TYR A 183 3.06 6.48 14.40
CA TYR A 183 2.94 6.07 15.81
C TYR A 183 2.56 7.23 16.72
N TYR A 184 2.78 8.46 16.27
CA TYR A 184 2.80 9.65 17.13
C TYR A 184 1.76 10.71 16.74
N ASP A 185 1.32 10.76 15.47
CA ASP A 185 0.34 11.75 14.98
C ASP A 185 -1.15 11.33 15.15
N GLY A 186 -1.36 10.23 15.86
CA GLY A 186 -2.66 9.61 16.09
C GLY A 186 -3.12 8.75 14.91
N TRP A 187 -4.32 8.19 14.99
CA TRP A 187 -4.93 7.28 13.99
C TRP A 187 -5.36 7.98 12.69
N ARG A 188 -4.63 9.04 12.34
CA ARG A 188 -4.69 9.76 11.09
C ARG A 188 -3.44 9.44 10.31
N PRO A 189 -3.53 9.55 8.99
CA PRO A 189 -4.74 9.64 8.14
C PRO A 189 -5.52 8.31 7.98
N PRO A 190 -6.65 8.28 7.25
CA PRO A 190 -7.43 7.04 7.10
C PRO A 190 -7.08 6.21 5.86
N ILE A 191 -6.57 6.78 4.76
CA ILE A 191 -6.33 6.04 3.50
C ILE A 191 -4.85 5.81 3.28
N HIS A 192 -4.51 4.63 2.77
CA HIS A 192 -3.23 4.31 2.20
C HIS A 192 -3.29 4.32 0.68
N GLU A 193 -2.54 5.22 0.06
CA GLU A 193 -2.43 5.30 -1.39
C GLU A 193 -1.02 4.85 -1.83
N PRO A 194 -0.85 3.59 -2.26
CA PRO A 194 0.48 3.04 -2.54
C PRO A 194 1.30 3.84 -3.55
N LEU A 195 0.67 4.46 -4.55
CA LEU A 195 1.41 5.23 -5.56
C LEU A 195 1.96 6.55 -4.98
N LEU A 196 1.19 7.21 -4.11
CA LEU A 196 1.65 8.38 -3.35
C LEU A 196 2.82 7.99 -2.45
N VAL A 197 2.69 6.89 -1.71
CA VAL A 197 3.73 6.39 -0.80
C VAL A 197 5.01 6.08 -1.58
N LEU A 198 4.90 5.37 -2.71
CA LEU A 198 6.05 5.09 -3.58
C LEU A 198 6.74 6.37 -4.06
N GLY A 199 5.97 7.36 -4.53
CA GLY A 199 6.52 8.66 -4.94
C GLY A 199 7.24 9.37 -3.80
N TYR A 200 6.63 9.40 -2.61
CA TYR A 200 7.19 10.00 -1.41
C TYR A 200 8.48 9.30 -0.93
N GLN A 201 8.48 7.97 -0.83
CA GLN A 201 9.64 7.17 -0.40
C GLN A 201 10.81 7.32 -1.38
N LEU A 202 10.55 7.20 -2.69
CA LEU A 202 11.58 7.27 -3.72
C LEU A 202 12.07 8.71 -3.98
N ASN A 203 11.36 9.70 -3.45
CA ASN A 203 11.81 11.09 -3.35
C ASN A 203 12.45 11.41 -1.97
N GLY A 204 12.93 10.39 -1.26
CA GLY A 204 13.71 10.54 -0.03
C GLY A 204 12.90 10.91 1.21
N PHE A 205 11.63 10.51 1.27
CA PHE A 205 10.73 10.77 2.41
C PHE A 205 10.54 12.27 2.69
N ARG A 206 10.65 13.11 1.65
CA ARG A 206 10.51 14.55 1.77
C ARG A 206 9.09 14.98 1.42
N ASP A 207 8.42 15.57 2.40
CA ASP A 207 7.17 16.29 2.16
C ASP A 207 7.49 17.52 1.29
N PRO A 208 6.87 17.66 0.10
CA PRO A 208 7.13 18.80 -0.76
C PRO A 208 6.50 20.09 -0.26
N MET A 209 5.64 20.07 0.76
CA MET A 209 5.01 21.27 1.32
C MET A 209 5.43 21.43 2.78
N ASP A 210 6.10 22.54 3.09
CA ASP A 210 6.43 22.93 4.46
C ASP A 210 5.28 23.76 5.03
N LEU A 211 4.14 23.10 5.30
CA LEU A 211 2.92 23.72 5.81
C LEU A 211 2.43 22.97 7.05
N SER A 212 1.85 23.70 8.00
CA SER A 212 1.10 23.06 9.08
C SER A 212 -0.11 22.29 8.54
N LEU A 213 -0.60 21.30 9.29
CA LEU A 213 -1.80 20.54 8.93
C LEU A 213 -3.02 21.43 8.64
N LYS A 214 -3.19 22.51 9.39
CA LYS A 214 -4.29 23.46 9.21
C LYS A 214 -4.18 24.23 7.90
N GLU A 215 -2.98 24.73 7.58
CA GLU A 215 -2.72 25.43 6.32
C GLU A 215 -2.90 24.49 5.12
N ARG A 216 -2.38 23.28 5.23
CA ARG A 216 -2.53 22.23 4.23
C ARG A 216 -4.00 21.86 4.00
N LEU A 217 -4.78 21.69 5.06
CA LEU A 217 -6.22 21.43 4.95
C LEU A 217 -6.98 22.61 4.30
N SER A 218 -6.62 23.85 4.66
CA SER A 218 -7.19 25.04 4.02
C SER A 218 -6.90 25.07 2.53
N LEU A 219 -5.66 24.80 2.14
CA LEU A 219 -5.23 24.72 0.75
C LEU A 219 -5.96 23.60 0.00
N TYR A 220 -6.14 22.45 0.64
CA TYR A 220 -6.89 21.33 0.07
C TYR A 220 -8.34 21.71 -0.20
N ARG A 221 -9.03 22.30 0.79
CA ARG A 221 -10.43 22.76 0.65
C ARG A 221 -10.58 23.79 -0.47
N GLN A 222 -9.57 24.66 -0.66
CA GLN A 222 -9.58 25.69 -1.71
C GLN A 222 -9.49 25.09 -3.12
N HIS A 223 -8.62 24.10 -3.33
CA HIS A 223 -8.32 23.59 -4.68
C HIS A 223 -9.03 22.28 -5.04
N PHE A 224 -9.56 21.56 -4.05
CA PHE A 224 -10.21 20.26 -4.20
C PHE A 224 -11.58 20.24 -3.49
N ALA A 225 -12.35 21.33 -3.60
CA ALA A 225 -13.62 21.50 -2.89
C ALA A 225 -14.69 20.40 -3.16
N GLY A 226 -14.58 19.68 -4.27
CA GLY A 226 -15.46 18.55 -4.61
C GLY A 226 -15.06 17.22 -3.93
N GLU A 227 -13.89 17.16 -3.30
CA GLU A 227 -13.36 15.95 -2.68
C GLU A 227 -13.56 15.96 -1.16
N PRO A 228 -13.91 14.81 -0.55
CA PRO A 228 -14.00 14.73 0.90
C PRO A 228 -12.59 14.89 1.52
N PHE A 229 -12.47 15.78 2.50
CA PHE A 229 -11.23 16.00 3.26
C PHE A 229 -11.21 15.25 4.60
N LYS A 230 -12.39 15.03 5.22
CA LYS A 230 -12.61 14.14 6.36
C LYS A 230 -13.35 12.92 5.85
N LEU A 231 -12.94 11.73 6.27
CA LEU A 231 -13.63 10.49 5.93
C LEU A 231 -14.48 10.03 7.11
N GLU A 232 -15.53 9.27 6.78
CA GLU A 232 -16.38 8.65 7.80
C GLU A 232 -15.73 7.42 8.44
N CYS A 233 -14.63 6.91 7.86
CA CYS A 233 -13.85 5.83 8.43
C CYS A 233 -12.53 6.34 9.03
N SER A 234 -12.07 5.63 10.06
CA SER A 234 -10.72 5.72 10.62
C SER A 234 -9.84 4.59 10.08
N CYS A 235 -8.52 4.70 10.29
CA CYS A 235 -7.57 3.70 9.82
C CYS A 235 -7.73 2.34 10.53
N ALA A 236 -8.12 2.34 11.80
CA ALA A 236 -8.64 1.18 12.49
C ALA A 236 -9.70 1.58 13.52
N LEU A 237 -10.32 0.57 14.15
CA LEU A 237 -11.26 0.76 15.26
C LEU A 237 -10.58 1.34 16.49
N ASP A 238 -9.42 0.81 16.85
CA ASP A 238 -8.63 1.41 17.93
C ASP A 238 -8.25 2.85 17.52
N GLY A 239 -8.37 3.76 18.48
CA GLY A 239 -8.26 5.21 18.33
C GLY A 239 -9.04 5.90 17.22
N SER A 240 -10.08 5.26 16.67
CA SER A 240 -11.09 5.91 15.82
C SER A 240 -11.65 7.19 16.45
N TRP A 241 -11.88 7.19 17.77
CA TRP A 241 -12.34 8.35 18.52
C TRP A 241 -11.38 9.55 18.42
N ALA A 242 -10.06 9.31 18.37
CA ALA A 242 -9.07 10.35 18.24
C ALA A 242 -9.10 10.96 16.84
N TYR A 243 -9.28 10.14 15.80
CA TYR A 243 -9.51 10.63 14.44
C TYR A 243 -10.77 11.49 14.37
N HIS A 244 -11.94 10.96 14.76
CA HIS A 244 -13.22 11.65 14.55
C HIS A 244 -13.41 12.88 15.46
N GLY A 245 -12.84 12.85 16.67
CA GLY A 245 -12.91 13.92 17.67
C GLY A 245 -11.84 15.01 17.52
N ASP A 246 -10.97 14.93 16.52
CA ASP A 246 -9.90 15.91 16.36
C ASP A 246 -10.41 17.31 15.98
N GLY A 247 -9.87 18.33 16.63
CA GLY A 247 -10.21 19.74 16.39
C GLY A 247 -9.88 20.24 14.99
N LEU A 248 -9.02 19.55 14.23
CA LEU A 248 -8.71 19.87 12.83
C LEU A 248 -9.96 19.85 11.92
N TRP A 249 -10.98 19.09 12.30
CA TRP A 249 -12.19 18.96 11.51
C TRP A 249 -13.22 20.07 11.72
N ASN A 250 -13.10 20.83 12.80
CA ASN A 250 -14.00 21.93 13.18
C ASN A 250 -13.45 23.28 12.69
#